data_AF-A0A091QES5-F1
#
_entry.id   AF-A0A091QES5-F1
#
_cell.length_a   1.000
_cell.length_b   1.000
_cell.length_c   1.000
_cell.angle_alpha   90.00
_cell.angle_beta   90.00
_cell.angle_gamma   90.00
#
_symmetry.space_group_name_H-M   'P 1'
#
loop_
_entity.id
_entity.type
_entity.pdbx_description
1 polymer ?
#
loop_
_entity_poly.entity_id
_entity_poly.type
_entity_poly.pdbx_seq_one_letter_code
_entity_poly.pdbx_strand_id
1 'polypeptide(L)'
;SEDQVAEETEEVFRSYAFYRYQQEREERGEEVPMDPEIVEIQQELGSTGSRVGRRLAIIGDDINERYDAEFRCMLKSLQPTKDNAYEYFTRIASSLFESGINWGRVIALLGFGYRMAMHVYQQGIPGFLRRIARYVAEFMLRNRIARWIAQQGGWVSS
;
A
#
# COMPACT_ATOMS: atom_id res chain seq x y z
N SER A 1 -12.75 16.05 3.41
CA SER A 1 -12.94 16.42 1.98
C SER A 1 -12.09 15.50 1.09
N GLU A 2 -12.16 15.61 -0.24
CA GLU A 2 -11.25 14.85 -1.15
C GLU A 2 -9.78 15.16 -0.86
N ASP A 3 -9.44 16.44 -0.67
CA ASP A 3 -8.07 16.88 -0.36
C ASP A 3 -7.58 16.31 0.97
N GLN A 4 -8.43 16.35 2.02
CA GLN A 4 -8.11 15.75 3.31
C GLN A 4 -7.85 14.24 3.21
N VAL A 5 -8.66 13.52 2.43
CA VAL A 5 -8.46 12.07 2.22
C VAL A 5 -7.13 11.81 1.54
N ALA A 6 -6.73 12.62 0.57
CA ALA A 6 -5.46 12.50 -0.13
C ALA A 6 -4.26 12.82 0.79
N GLU A 7 -4.38 13.84 1.64
CA GLU A 7 -3.37 14.17 2.66
C GLU A 7 -3.18 13.02 3.67
N GLU A 8 -4.28 12.38 4.09
CA GLU A 8 -4.27 11.24 4.99
C GLU A 8 -3.73 9.94 4.33
N THR A 9 -3.84 9.79 3.01
CA THR A 9 -3.52 8.55 2.30
C THR A 9 -2.09 8.07 2.53
N GLU A 10 -1.10 8.97 2.53
CA GLU A 10 0.29 8.55 2.73
C GLU A 10 0.51 7.95 4.11
N GLU A 11 -0.11 8.54 5.13
CA GLU A 11 -0.04 8.06 6.50
C GLU A 11 -0.76 6.73 6.68
N VAL A 12 -1.97 6.61 6.12
CA VAL A 12 -2.75 5.37 6.10
C VAL A 12 -1.93 4.25 5.45
N PHE A 13 -1.29 4.52 4.31
CA PHE A 13 -0.46 3.54 3.62
C PHE A 13 0.78 3.15 4.44
N ARG A 14 1.52 4.10 5.03
CA ARG A 14 2.70 3.78 5.86
C ARG A 14 2.31 2.90 7.04
N SER A 15 1.23 3.24 7.73
CA SER A 15 0.72 2.43 8.84
C SER A 15 0.28 1.05 8.38
N TYR A 16 -0.47 0.97 7.28
CA TYR A 16 -0.87 -0.29 6.67
C TYR A 16 0.35 -1.18 6.38
N ALA A 17 1.38 -0.62 5.74
CA ALA A 17 2.59 -1.35 5.38
C ALA A 17 3.35 -1.88 6.62
N PHE A 18 3.42 -1.09 7.69
CA PHE A 18 4.01 -1.52 8.96
C PHE A 18 3.28 -2.73 9.56
N TYR A 19 1.96 -2.68 9.67
CA TYR A 19 1.19 -3.78 10.25
C TYR A 19 1.18 -5.01 9.34
N ARG A 20 1.12 -4.82 8.02
CA ARG A 20 1.22 -5.92 7.07
C ARG A 20 2.58 -6.61 7.14
N TYR A 21 3.65 -5.84 7.30
CA TYR A 21 4.99 -6.38 7.53
C TYR A 21 5.07 -7.19 8.83
N GLN A 22 4.47 -6.71 9.92
CA GLN A 22 4.44 -7.42 11.20
C GLN A 22 3.72 -8.77 11.07
N GLN A 23 2.57 -8.81 10.39
CA GLN A 23 1.84 -10.06 10.13
C GLN A 23 2.70 -11.05 9.33
N GLU A 24 3.34 -10.59 8.24
CA GLU A 24 4.20 -11.47 7.44
C GLU A 24 5.43 -11.97 8.20
N ARG A 25 5.95 -11.15 9.13
CA ARG A 25 7.03 -11.54 10.04
C ARG A 25 6.59 -12.60 11.04
N GLU A 26 5.39 -12.50 11.58
CA GLU A 26 4.83 -13.50 12.48
C GLU A 26 4.63 -14.84 11.76
N GLU A 27 4.19 -14.81 10.49
CA GLU A 27 3.96 -16.00 9.67
C GLU A 27 5.25 -16.67 9.15
N ARG A 28 6.22 -15.86 8.70
CA ARG A 28 7.39 -16.35 7.92
C ARG A 28 8.73 -16.12 8.60
N GLY A 29 8.76 -15.47 9.76
CA GLY A 29 9.96 -15.27 10.56
C GLY A 29 11.07 -14.49 9.86
N GLU A 30 12.27 -15.08 9.84
CA GLU A 30 13.49 -14.45 9.32
C GLU A 30 13.55 -14.36 7.78
N GLU A 31 12.63 -15.02 7.06
CA GLU A 31 12.57 -14.95 5.59
C GLU A 31 12.19 -13.56 5.07
N VAL A 32 11.46 -12.77 5.87
CA VAL A 32 11.15 -11.39 5.53
C VAL A 32 12.39 -10.56 5.87
N PRO A 33 12.95 -9.74 4.96
CA PRO A 33 14.11 -8.92 5.27
C PRO A 33 13.73 -7.71 6.14
N MET A 34 14.62 -7.22 7.01
CA MET A 34 14.33 -6.01 7.80
C MET A 34 14.57 -4.79 6.95
N ASP A 35 13.51 -4.06 6.61
CA ASP A 35 13.62 -2.74 5.99
C ASP A 35 13.73 -1.68 7.09
N PRO A 36 14.84 -0.90 7.16
CA PRO A 36 14.97 0.20 8.12
C PRO A 36 13.83 1.22 8.04
N GLU A 37 13.24 1.41 6.86
CA GLU A 37 12.12 2.35 6.67
C GLU A 37 10.87 1.92 7.44
N ILE A 38 10.64 0.61 7.60
CA ILE A 38 9.55 0.07 8.43
C ILE A 38 9.78 0.38 9.92
N VAL A 39 11.03 0.35 10.37
CA VAL A 39 11.39 0.67 11.77
C VAL A 39 11.17 2.16 12.05
N GLU A 40 11.50 3.03 11.10
CA GLU A 40 11.23 4.46 11.21
C GLU A 40 9.72 4.75 11.31
N ILE A 41 8.90 4.08 10.49
CA ILE A 41 7.43 4.23 10.54
C ILE A 41 6.88 3.92 11.93
N GLN A 42 7.43 2.92 12.64
CA GLN A 42 6.97 2.57 13.99
C GLN A 42 6.96 3.77 14.96
N GLN A 43 7.92 4.68 14.80
CA GLN A 43 8.08 5.85 15.66
C GLN A 43 7.04 6.95 15.34
N GLU A 44 6.38 6.86 14.18
CA GLU A 44 5.38 7.82 13.69
C GLU A 44 3.94 7.37 13.98
N LEU A 45 3.73 6.17 14.54
CA LEU A 45 2.40 5.58 14.77
C LEU A 45 1.70 6.17 16.02
N GLY A 46 1.11 7.36 15.88
CA GLY A 46 0.35 8.01 16.96
C GLY A 46 -1.02 8.59 16.55
N SER A 47 -1.33 8.59 15.26
CA SER A 47 -2.46 9.34 14.69
C SER A 47 -3.70 8.50 14.42
N THR A 48 -4.78 9.19 14.01
CA THR A 48 -5.99 8.55 13.47
C THR A 48 -5.71 7.75 12.19
N GLY A 49 -4.88 8.26 11.27
CA GLY A 49 -4.46 7.53 10.06
C GLY A 49 -3.74 6.22 10.40
N SER A 50 -2.98 6.21 11.50
CA SER A 50 -2.32 5.01 12.02
C SER A 50 -3.30 3.92 12.48
N ARG A 51 -4.46 4.30 13.03
CA ARG A 51 -5.50 3.33 13.43
C ARG A 51 -6.21 2.74 12.22
N VAL A 52 -6.43 3.55 11.18
CA VAL A 52 -7.04 3.09 9.93
C VAL A 52 -6.12 2.11 9.21
N GLY A 53 -4.85 2.46 9.01
CA GLY A 53 -3.87 1.59 8.36
C GLY A 53 -3.78 0.22 9.02
N ARG A 54 -3.75 0.18 10.36
CA ARG A 54 -3.82 -1.07 11.14
C ARG A 54 -5.06 -1.90 10.80
N ARG A 55 -6.24 -1.29 10.84
CA ARG A 55 -7.50 -1.98 10.61
C ARG A 55 -7.55 -2.56 9.19
N LEU A 56 -7.12 -1.76 8.21
CA LEU A 56 -7.04 -2.18 6.80
C LEU A 56 -6.08 -3.34 6.59
N ALA A 57 -4.95 -3.39 7.31
CA ALA A 57 -4.04 -4.54 7.27
C ALA A 57 -4.72 -5.81 7.81
N ILE A 58 -5.39 -5.71 8.96
CA ILE A 58 -6.08 -6.84 9.59
C ILE A 58 -7.20 -7.40 8.71
N ILE A 59 -8.09 -6.53 8.19
CA ILE A 59 -9.21 -7.00 7.35
C ILE A 59 -8.77 -7.34 5.93
N GLY A 60 -7.58 -6.88 5.54
CA GLY A 60 -7.03 -7.04 4.21
C GLY A 60 -6.35 -8.38 4.00
N ASP A 61 -6.04 -9.16 5.04
CA ASP A 61 -5.31 -10.43 4.91
C ASP A 61 -5.94 -11.38 3.88
N ASP A 62 -7.23 -11.70 4.02
CA ASP A 62 -7.95 -12.58 3.07
C ASP A 62 -8.03 -12.02 1.65
N ILE A 63 -8.14 -10.69 1.52
CA ILE A 63 -8.24 -10.02 0.21
C ILE A 63 -6.87 -10.04 -0.46
N ASN A 64 -5.84 -9.70 0.30
CA ASN A 64 -4.46 -9.67 -0.16
C ASN A 64 -4.03 -11.07 -0.57
N GLU A 65 -4.30 -12.12 0.23
CA GLU A 65 -3.96 -13.50 -0.11
C GLU A 65 -4.44 -13.91 -1.52
N ARG A 66 -5.64 -13.47 -1.91
CA ARG A 66 -6.19 -13.76 -3.25
C ARG A 66 -5.39 -13.10 -4.37
N TYR A 67 -4.92 -11.87 -4.17
CA TYR A 67 -4.10 -11.15 -5.15
C TYR A 67 -2.61 -11.41 -4.99
N ASP A 68 -2.20 -12.05 -3.90
CA ASP A 68 -0.83 -12.07 -3.45
C ASP A 68 0.10 -12.83 -4.39
N ALA A 69 -0.35 -14.02 -4.80
CA ALA A 69 0.37 -14.85 -5.75
C ALA A 69 0.49 -14.15 -7.11
N GLU A 70 -0.55 -13.46 -7.54
CA GLU A 70 -0.58 -12.70 -8.79
C GLU A 70 0.40 -11.53 -8.75
N PHE A 71 0.36 -10.71 -7.69
CA PHE A 71 1.27 -9.60 -7.49
C PHE A 71 2.73 -10.05 -7.42
N ARG A 72 3.03 -11.12 -6.67
CA ARG A 72 4.39 -11.67 -6.62
C ARG A 72 4.88 -12.17 -7.97
N CYS A 73 4.02 -12.86 -8.74
CA CYS A 73 4.34 -13.32 -10.09
C CYS A 73 4.62 -12.14 -11.03
N MET A 74 3.74 -11.13 -11.03
CA MET A 74 3.91 -9.92 -11.83
C MET A 74 5.19 -9.17 -11.47
N LEU A 75 5.46 -8.93 -10.19
CA LEU A 75 6.67 -8.21 -9.76
C LEU A 75 7.94 -8.96 -10.15
N LYS A 76 7.95 -10.30 -10.02
CA LYS A 76 9.08 -11.14 -10.47
C LYS A 76 9.30 -11.06 -11.99
N SER A 77 8.24 -10.96 -12.77
CA SER A 77 8.34 -10.82 -14.23
C SER A 77 8.72 -9.41 -14.68
N LEU A 78 8.24 -8.37 -13.99
CA LEU A 78 8.45 -6.98 -14.37
C LEU A 78 9.80 -6.44 -13.92
N GLN A 79 10.36 -6.99 -12.83
CA GLN A 79 11.60 -6.55 -12.20
C GLN A 79 11.65 -5.02 -12.04
N PRO A 80 10.72 -4.44 -11.24
CA PRO A 80 10.66 -3.00 -11.06
C PRO A 80 11.97 -2.46 -10.50
N THR A 81 12.47 -1.39 -11.11
CA THR A 81 13.61 -0.59 -10.71
C THR A 81 13.12 0.78 -10.24
N LYS A 82 14.02 1.61 -9.69
CA LYS A 82 13.69 2.99 -9.31
C LYS A 82 13.08 3.81 -10.45
N ASP A 83 13.45 3.51 -11.68
CA ASP A 83 13.13 4.33 -12.86
C ASP A 83 11.79 3.94 -13.50
N ASN A 84 11.37 2.67 -13.42
CA ASN A 84 10.15 2.17 -14.05
C ASN A 84 9.02 1.83 -13.07
N ALA A 85 9.30 1.81 -11.76
CA ALA A 85 8.32 1.39 -10.75
C ALA A 85 7.08 2.28 -10.71
N TYR A 86 7.20 3.59 -11.00
CA TYR A 86 6.03 4.47 -11.10
C TYR A 86 5.10 4.09 -12.25
N GLU A 87 5.67 3.78 -13.41
CA GLU A 87 4.92 3.37 -14.59
C GLU A 87 4.20 2.05 -14.34
N TYR A 88 4.92 1.05 -13.82
CA TYR A 88 4.32 -0.23 -13.47
C TYR A 88 3.26 -0.12 -12.38
N PHE A 89 3.51 0.72 -11.37
CA PHE A 89 2.54 0.97 -10.33
C PHE A 89 1.25 1.52 -10.92
N THR A 90 1.35 2.58 -11.74
CA THR A 90 0.20 3.25 -12.34
C THR A 90 -0.56 2.31 -13.26
N ARG A 91 0.14 1.53 -14.08
CA ARG A 91 -0.48 0.57 -15.01
C ARG A 91 -1.30 -0.50 -14.28
N ILE A 92 -0.72 -1.12 -13.25
CA ILE A 92 -1.40 -2.17 -12.49
C ILE A 92 -2.55 -1.58 -11.66
N ALA A 93 -2.32 -0.42 -11.03
CA ALA A 93 -3.36 0.29 -10.30
C ALA A 93 -4.53 0.67 -11.22
N SER A 94 -4.28 1.16 -12.43
CA SER A 94 -5.35 1.44 -13.41
C SER A 94 -6.18 0.20 -13.71
N SER A 95 -5.54 -0.94 -13.98
CA SER A 95 -6.23 -2.21 -14.24
C SER A 95 -7.11 -2.65 -13.07
N LEU A 96 -6.62 -2.49 -11.84
CA LEU A 96 -7.36 -2.84 -10.63
C LEU A 96 -8.71 -2.09 -10.51
N PHE A 97 -8.80 -0.86 -11.01
CA PHE A 97 -9.99 -0.01 -10.92
C PHE A 97 -10.80 0.11 -12.22
N GLU A 98 -10.44 -0.62 -13.29
CA GLU A 98 -11.13 -0.55 -14.60
C GLU A 98 -12.64 -0.80 -14.50
N SER A 99 -13.05 -1.70 -13.62
CA SER A 99 -14.47 -2.05 -13.41
C SER A 99 -15.09 -1.35 -12.18
N GLY A 100 -14.51 -0.23 -11.73
CA GLY A 100 -15.05 0.60 -10.65
C GLY A 100 -14.28 0.56 -9.32
N ILE A 101 -14.76 1.34 -8.35
CA ILE A 101 -14.11 1.56 -7.05
C ILE A 101 -14.91 0.87 -5.95
N ASN A 102 -14.22 0.11 -5.09
CA ASN A 102 -14.76 -0.44 -3.85
C ASN A 102 -13.64 -0.61 -2.81
N TRP A 103 -14.00 -0.82 -1.54
CA TRP A 103 -13.02 -0.98 -0.46
C TRP A 103 -12.04 -2.13 -0.67
N GLY A 104 -12.50 -3.27 -1.22
CA GLY A 104 -11.61 -4.40 -1.50
C GLY A 104 -10.50 -4.05 -2.51
N ARG A 105 -10.79 -3.25 -3.53
CA ARG A 105 -9.80 -2.73 -4.49
C ARG A 105 -8.90 -1.66 -3.89
N VAL A 106 -9.44 -0.81 -3.02
CA VAL A 106 -8.63 0.15 -2.26
C VAL A 106 -7.61 -0.58 -1.39
N ILE A 107 -8.03 -1.61 -0.66
CA ILE A 107 -7.14 -2.46 0.15
C ILE A 107 -6.12 -3.17 -0.74
N ALA A 108 -6.55 -3.76 -1.86
CA ALA A 108 -5.64 -4.43 -2.80
C ALA A 108 -4.60 -3.47 -3.40
N LEU A 109 -4.93 -2.19 -3.62
CA LEU A 109 -3.96 -1.17 -4.04
C LEU A 109 -2.90 -0.93 -2.96
N LEU A 110 -3.30 -0.83 -1.69
CA LEU A 110 -2.36 -0.70 -0.57
C LEU A 110 -1.47 -1.95 -0.45
N GLY A 111 -2.05 -3.15 -0.56
CA GLY A 111 -1.32 -4.42 -0.57
C GLY A 111 -0.31 -4.51 -1.71
N PHE A 112 -0.71 -4.12 -2.92
CA PHE A 112 0.16 -4.06 -4.08
C PHE A 112 1.33 -3.08 -3.88
N GLY A 113 1.05 -1.88 -3.35
CA GLY A 113 2.08 -0.90 -3.02
C GLY A 113 3.11 -1.46 -2.03
N TYR A 114 2.65 -2.09 -0.95
CA TYR A 114 3.53 -2.74 0.03
C TYR A 114 4.39 -3.84 -0.63
N ARG A 115 3.78 -4.72 -1.44
CA ARG A 115 4.50 -5.78 -2.17
C ARG A 115 5.57 -5.23 -3.11
N MET A 116 5.26 -4.15 -3.83
CA MET A 116 6.24 -3.48 -4.70
C MET A 116 7.40 -2.89 -3.89
N ALA A 117 7.12 -2.21 -2.78
CA ALA A 117 8.15 -1.67 -1.90
C ALA A 117 9.10 -2.77 -1.39
N MET A 118 8.55 -3.87 -0.86
CA MET A 118 9.36 -4.99 -0.38
C MET A 118 10.15 -5.69 -1.48
N HIS A 119 9.56 -5.84 -2.68
CA HIS A 119 10.26 -6.43 -3.81
C HIS A 119 11.47 -5.57 -4.22
N VAL A 120 11.28 -4.26 -4.35
CA VAL A 120 12.34 -3.32 -4.72
C VAL A 120 13.42 -3.28 -3.62
N TYR A 121 13.03 -3.33 -2.35
CA TYR A 121 13.97 -3.43 -1.23
C TYR A 121 14.84 -4.69 -1.32
N GLN A 122 14.24 -5.86 -1.61
CA GLN A 122 14.96 -7.12 -1.80
C GLN A 122 15.97 -7.08 -2.95
N GLN A 123 15.78 -6.18 -3.94
CA GLN A 123 16.74 -5.92 -5.01
C GLN A 123 17.84 -4.92 -4.63
N GLY A 124 17.96 -4.55 -3.35
CA GLY A 124 19.00 -3.66 -2.84
C GLY A 124 18.68 -2.17 -2.97
N ILE A 125 17.40 -1.80 -3.12
CA ILE A 125 16.95 -0.42 -3.24
C ILE A 125 16.23 0.02 -1.95
N PRO A 126 16.90 0.72 -1.02
CA PRO A 126 16.28 1.23 0.20
C PRO A 126 15.45 2.49 -0.03
N GLY A 127 14.57 2.82 0.93
CA GLY A 127 13.81 4.07 0.96
C GLY A 127 12.68 4.15 -0.07
N PHE A 128 12.16 3.00 -0.50
CA PHE A 128 11.15 2.93 -1.56
C PHE A 128 9.72 3.02 -1.04
N LEU A 129 9.49 2.77 0.25
CA LEU A 129 8.14 2.72 0.82
C LEU A 129 7.52 4.12 0.91
N ARG A 130 8.27 5.15 1.30
CA ARG A 130 7.82 6.57 1.20
C ARG A 130 7.53 6.99 -0.23
N ARG A 131 8.27 6.48 -1.22
CA ARG A 131 8.00 6.77 -2.64
C ARG A 131 6.67 6.14 -3.06
N ILE A 132 6.43 4.88 -2.69
CA ILE A 132 5.15 4.23 -2.95
C ILE A 132 4.00 4.96 -2.24
N ALA A 133 4.19 5.44 -1.00
CA ALA A 133 3.15 6.19 -0.30
C ALA A 133 2.67 7.40 -1.13
N ARG A 134 3.62 8.15 -1.72
CA ARG A 134 3.32 9.27 -2.63
C ARG A 134 2.61 8.80 -3.90
N TYR A 135 3.06 7.69 -4.49
CA TYR A 135 2.42 7.14 -5.70
C TYR A 135 0.97 6.72 -5.43
N VAL A 136 0.71 6.10 -4.28
CA VAL A 136 -0.64 5.74 -3.84
C VAL A 136 -1.50 6.99 -3.69
N ALA A 137 -1.01 8.01 -2.97
CA ALA A 137 -1.74 9.26 -2.75
C ALA A 137 -2.03 10.00 -4.08
N GLU A 138 -1.02 10.19 -4.93
CA GLU A 138 -1.17 10.81 -6.24
C GLU A 138 -2.15 10.04 -7.13
N PHE A 139 -2.05 8.71 -7.16
CA PHE A 139 -2.93 7.88 -7.96
C PHE A 139 -4.37 7.97 -7.47
N MET A 140 -4.58 7.91 -6.15
CA MET A 140 -5.91 8.01 -5.57
C MET A 140 -6.58 9.35 -5.85
N LEU A 141 -5.81 10.44 -5.79
CA LEU A 141 -6.29 11.78 -6.12
C LEU A 141 -6.64 11.91 -7.61
N ARG A 142 -5.72 11.53 -8.50
CA ARG A 142 -5.90 11.66 -9.96
C ARG A 142 -7.07 10.82 -10.49
N ASN A 143 -7.32 9.66 -9.89
CA ASN A 143 -8.33 8.71 -10.34
C ASN A 143 -9.65 8.78 -9.55
N ARG A 144 -9.89 9.87 -8.80
CA ARG A 144 -11.14 10.12 -8.03
C ARG A 144 -11.43 9.06 -6.96
N ILE A 145 -10.42 8.28 -6.55
CA ILE A 145 -10.54 7.31 -5.46
C ILE A 145 -10.62 8.07 -4.13
N ALA A 146 -9.82 9.13 -3.95
CA ALA A 146 -9.89 9.98 -2.78
C ALA A 146 -11.30 10.62 -2.63
N ARG A 147 -11.90 11.07 -3.75
CA ARG A 147 -13.28 11.54 -3.78
C ARG A 147 -14.28 10.47 -3.35
N TRP A 148 -14.14 9.26 -3.91
CA TRP A 148 -15.03 8.15 -3.56
C TRP A 148 -14.94 7.81 -2.07
N ILE A 149 -13.73 7.71 -1.52
CA ILE A 149 -13.50 7.49 -0.09
C ILE A 149 -14.13 8.61 0.74
N ALA A 150 -13.96 9.88 0.35
CA ALA A 150 -14.59 11.00 1.04
C ALA A 150 -16.12 10.90 1.06
N GLN A 151 -16.74 10.43 -0.03
CA GLN A 151 -18.18 10.18 -0.12
C GLN A 151 -18.64 9.01 0.78
N GLN A 152 -17.74 8.06 1.11
CA GLN A 152 -18.01 7.00 2.07
C GLN A 152 -17.81 7.43 3.53
N GLY A 153 -17.49 8.70 3.80
CA GLY A 153 -17.22 9.21 5.15
C GLY A 153 -15.73 9.35 5.49
N GLY A 154 -14.85 9.11 4.51
CA GLY A 154 -13.39 9.21 4.68
C GLY A 154 -12.76 7.89 5.14
N TRP A 155 -11.46 7.94 5.42
CA TRP A 155 -10.67 6.77 5.86
C TRP A 155 -11.15 6.17 7.18
N VAL A 156 -11.67 6.99 8.09
CA VAL A 156 -12.20 6.52 9.38
C VAL A 156 -13.45 5.65 9.26
N SER A 157 -14.12 5.67 8.09
CA SER A 157 -15.33 4.90 7.80
C SER A 157 -15.06 3.54 7.16
N SER A 158 -13.81 3.24 6.80
CA SER A 158 -13.39 1.91 6.32
C SER A 158 -13.38 0.86 7.43
#